data_AF-A0A2D5ZT87-F1
#
_entry.id   AF-A0A2D5ZT87-F1
#
_cell.length_a   1.000
_cell.length_b   1.000
_cell.length_c   1.000
_cell.angle_alpha   90.00
_cell.angle_beta   90.00
_cell.angle_gamma   90.00
#
_symmetry.space_group_name_H-M   'P 1'
#
loop_
_entity.id
_entity.type
_entity.pdbx_description
1 polymer ?
#
loop_
_entity_poly.entity_id
_entity_poly.type
_entity_poly.pdbx_seq_one_letter_code
_entity_poly.pdbx_strand_id
1 'polypeptide(L)'
;MGKLRMLGVHGLGDHRHLPWKEEWEATVRRAFPDVPGIELEFRFLSYDHIFEKVDISAWEATVAVYKLLRSGATSIFGSRARARGARDPRGISEFLRRHAGCVVAWLEDEGFRKDTRAMVLAALEEQRPDVVLAHSLGSLVTYNAITHGDAAKHEPALRRLHYVTLGSQLGNAFVRANLTPGRLEMPPVAQWRHLYNEEDDVFTSPIRFPGRSDFCQIETSFDIKGVLDHSATHYLEHRATRALLWEPLAQIAAGRSRAAGKPAYRALFGSPTRAPKRKLHRRALLVGIDEYPAESDRLAGCVNDVFLMSEALQECGFAAQEIRVCLNRRATAQGIIERLDWLVDDPRPNDVLFFFYSGHGAQLPTYGMGDSIDRMDETLVPWDFDWSPETCVTDDQIFDLYAQLPYETGFVMVFDCCHSGGIHRAGAPKARGLNPPDDIRHRGLRWDVATETWEQRKLEPLDPGFSTEDDVSRGFFGKDRRTARLGRAAALRRTDHQTYERALKESAEPIGPYLPVILEACAEEELAYEYRHGAISYGAFTYSLVSALRRRENVNFENLVLKAADTIQAMGYSQHPQLLGPARIVKARVPWMARKAKKNRKKSKS
;
A
#
# COMPACT_ATOMS: atom_id res chain seq x y z
N MET A 1 39.61 16.78 15.02
CA MET A 1 38.44 16.93 14.12
C MET A 1 37.71 15.60 14.09
N GLY A 2 36.41 15.57 14.34
CA GLY A 2 35.59 14.39 14.11
C GLY A 2 35.31 14.24 12.62
N LYS A 3 35.44 13.03 12.07
CA LYS A 3 35.11 12.75 10.66
C LYS A 3 33.72 12.14 10.57
N LEU A 4 32.92 12.62 9.62
CA LEU A 4 31.66 12.01 9.23
C LEU A 4 31.85 11.38 7.85
N ARG A 5 31.91 10.04 7.81
CA ARG A 5 32.16 9.29 6.58
C ARG A 5 30.86 8.99 5.86
N MET A 6 30.78 9.41 4.60
CA MET A 6 29.61 9.27 3.74
C MET A 6 29.91 8.31 2.59
N LEU A 7 29.10 7.28 2.45
CA LEU A 7 29.11 6.38 1.30
C LEU A 7 27.95 6.71 0.38
N GLY A 8 28.25 7.31 -0.77
CA GLY A 8 27.28 7.56 -1.84
C GLY A 8 27.12 6.35 -2.75
N VAL A 9 25.87 5.96 -3.01
CA VAL A 9 25.50 4.86 -3.90
C VAL A 9 24.40 5.36 -4.84
N HIS A 10 24.75 5.60 -6.11
CA HIS A 10 23.83 6.13 -7.09
C HIS A 10 23.22 5.01 -7.95
N GLY A 11 21.92 5.10 -8.26
CA GLY A 11 21.25 4.29 -9.29
C GLY A 11 21.79 4.54 -10.69
N LEU A 12 21.60 3.64 -11.65
CA LEU A 12 22.21 3.69 -13.00
C LEU A 12 21.91 4.98 -13.78
N GLY A 13 22.86 5.38 -14.62
CA GLY A 13 22.92 6.66 -15.34
C GLY A 13 24.23 6.71 -16.12
N ASP A 14 24.47 7.74 -16.93
CA ASP A 14 25.73 7.89 -17.68
C ASP A 14 26.90 8.30 -16.74
N HIS A 15 27.17 7.45 -15.76
CA HIS A 15 28.04 7.67 -14.59
C HIS A 15 29.52 7.78 -14.92
N ARG A 16 29.88 7.42 -16.15
CA ARG A 16 31.24 7.51 -16.67
C ARG A 16 31.53 8.88 -17.27
N HIS A 17 30.50 9.62 -17.65
CA HIS A 17 30.64 10.87 -18.40
C HIS A 17 30.06 12.09 -17.68
N LEU A 18 29.33 11.89 -16.57
CA LEU A 18 28.74 12.96 -15.77
C LEU A 18 29.43 13.12 -14.40
N PRO A 19 29.67 14.36 -13.92
CA PRO A 19 30.40 14.66 -12.68
C PRO A 19 29.53 14.52 -11.42
N TRP A 20 28.69 13.48 -11.36
CA TRP A 20 27.68 13.35 -10.31
C TRP A 20 28.28 13.24 -8.90
N LYS A 21 29.48 12.66 -8.77
CA LYS A 21 30.17 12.50 -7.48
C LYS A 21 30.56 13.85 -6.91
N GLU A 22 31.17 14.68 -7.75
CA GLU A 22 31.59 16.04 -7.44
C GLU A 22 30.37 16.93 -7.13
N GLU A 23 29.29 16.77 -7.90
CA GLU A 23 28.02 17.48 -7.67
C GLU A 23 27.38 17.12 -6.33
N TRP A 24 27.32 15.83 -5.99
CA TRP A 24 26.80 15.38 -4.69
C TRP A 24 27.64 15.92 -3.54
N GLU A 25 28.96 15.81 -3.64
CA GLU A 25 29.88 16.32 -2.62
C GLU A 25 29.69 17.83 -2.42
N ALA A 26 29.70 18.61 -3.50
CA ALA A 26 29.50 20.05 -3.43
C ALA A 26 28.12 20.41 -2.85
N THR A 27 27.08 19.68 -3.23
CA THR A 27 25.70 19.89 -2.76
C THR A 27 25.57 19.62 -1.28
N VAL A 28 26.08 18.48 -0.80
CA VAL A 28 26.04 18.13 0.63
C VAL A 28 26.89 19.11 1.43
N ARG A 29 28.09 19.47 0.97
CA ARG A 29 28.93 20.48 1.67
C ARG A 29 28.23 21.83 1.81
N ARG A 30 27.44 22.25 0.82
CA ARG A 30 26.65 23.48 0.86
C ARG A 30 25.40 23.37 1.74
N ALA A 31 24.78 22.20 1.80
CA ALA A 31 23.56 21.96 2.55
C ALA A 31 23.81 21.61 4.03
N PHE A 32 24.97 21.02 4.34
CA PHE A 32 25.35 20.61 5.68
C PHE A 32 25.70 21.83 6.54
N PRO A 33 25.19 21.94 7.77
CA PRO A 33 25.49 23.07 8.64
C PRO A 33 26.99 23.21 8.93
N ASP A 34 27.48 24.45 8.95
CA ASP A 34 28.85 24.73 9.35
C ASP A 34 29.00 24.52 10.86
N VAL A 35 29.67 23.42 11.24
CA VAL A 35 29.90 23.05 12.63
C VAL A 35 31.40 22.87 12.86
N PRO A 36 32.01 23.69 13.75
CA PRO A 36 33.44 23.65 13.99
C PRO A 36 33.91 22.26 14.41
N GLY A 37 34.96 21.78 13.75
CA GLY A 37 35.63 20.53 14.11
C GLY A 37 35.02 19.25 13.52
N ILE A 38 34.07 19.36 12.59
CA ILE A 38 33.55 18.24 11.81
C ILE A 38 34.08 18.32 10.36
N GLU A 39 34.63 17.22 9.87
CA GLU A 39 35.06 17.06 8.47
C GLU A 39 34.19 16.02 7.77
N LEU A 40 33.68 16.35 6.57
CA LEU A 40 32.93 15.41 5.73
C LEU A 40 33.88 14.67 4.77
N GLU A 41 33.90 13.33 4.85
CA GLU A 41 34.67 12.46 3.96
C GLU A 41 33.71 11.67 3.07
N PHE A 42 33.89 11.78 1.75
CA PHE A 42 33.03 11.11 0.77
C PHE A 42 33.75 9.92 0.13
N ARG A 43 33.01 8.81 0.00
CA ARG A 43 33.34 7.65 -0.81
C ARG A 43 32.13 7.30 -1.66
N PHE A 44 32.38 6.72 -2.83
CA PHE A 44 31.31 6.38 -3.77
C PHE A 44 31.46 4.94 -4.24
N LEU A 45 30.34 4.23 -4.30
CA LEU A 45 30.26 2.90 -4.87
C LEU A 45 29.59 2.96 -6.24
N SER A 46 30.22 2.36 -7.25
CA SER A 46 29.61 2.11 -8.56
C SER A 46 29.60 0.61 -8.82
N TYR A 47 28.47 0.14 -9.35
CA TYR A 47 28.21 -1.25 -9.71
C TYR A 47 27.89 -1.39 -11.21
N ASP A 48 28.26 -0.39 -12.01
CA ASP A 48 27.92 -0.31 -13.44
C ASP A 48 28.47 -1.50 -14.23
N HIS A 49 29.67 -1.98 -13.87
CA HIS A 49 30.31 -3.15 -14.48
C HIS A 49 29.53 -4.47 -14.28
N ILE A 50 28.59 -4.53 -13.33
CA ILE A 50 27.67 -5.66 -13.19
C ILE A 50 26.52 -5.51 -14.19
N PHE A 51 26.00 -4.29 -14.39
CA PHE A 51 24.90 -4.00 -15.34
C PHE A 51 25.33 -4.00 -16.81
N GLU A 52 26.60 -3.77 -17.12
CA GLU A 52 27.14 -3.84 -18.48
C GLU A 52 26.99 -5.22 -19.15
N LYS A 53 26.78 -6.27 -18.35
CA LYS A 53 26.55 -7.62 -18.86
C LYS A 53 25.11 -7.86 -19.31
N VAL A 54 24.21 -6.92 -19.04
CA VAL A 54 22.77 -7.05 -19.29
C VAL A 54 22.38 -6.13 -20.44
N ASP A 55 22.18 -6.71 -21.62
CA ASP A 55 21.61 -6.00 -22.77
C ASP A 55 20.08 -6.06 -22.67
N ILE A 56 19.43 -4.91 -22.50
CA ILE A 56 17.97 -4.81 -22.38
C ILE A 56 17.44 -4.24 -23.68
N SER A 57 16.71 -5.05 -24.43
CA SER A 57 16.07 -4.62 -25.67
C SER A 57 15.01 -3.53 -25.42
N ALA A 58 14.72 -2.71 -26.43
CA ALA A 58 13.68 -1.69 -26.34
C ALA A 58 12.28 -2.27 -26.01
N TRP A 59 12.03 -3.51 -26.42
CA TRP A 59 10.81 -4.25 -26.08
C TRP A 59 10.78 -4.60 -24.59
N GLU A 60 11.84 -5.21 -24.05
CA GLU A 60 11.94 -5.55 -22.63
C GLU A 60 11.88 -4.31 -21.72
N ALA A 61 12.46 -3.19 -22.16
CA ALA A 61 12.34 -1.92 -21.45
C ALA A 61 10.90 -1.39 -21.43
N THR A 62 10.15 -1.56 -22.52
CA THR A 62 8.73 -1.22 -22.59
C THR A 62 7.91 -2.14 -21.68
N VAL A 63 8.23 -3.43 -21.64
CA VAL A 63 7.67 -4.39 -20.69
C VAL A 63 7.92 -3.98 -19.24
N ALA A 64 9.13 -3.52 -18.93
CA ALA A 64 9.48 -3.10 -17.60
C ALA A 64 8.70 -1.86 -17.14
N VAL A 65 8.55 -0.86 -18.03
CA VAL A 65 7.70 0.31 -17.78
C VAL A 65 6.27 -0.13 -17.48
N TYR A 66 5.73 -1.05 -18.27
CA TYR A 66 4.38 -1.59 -18.04
C TYR A 66 4.23 -2.24 -16.67
N LYS A 67 5.18 -3.11 -16.28
CA LYS A 67 5.20 -3.79 -14.99
C LYS A 67 5.22 -2.81 -13.81
N LEU A 68 6.02 -1.74 -13.91
CA LEU A 68 6.12 -0.73 -12.85
C LEU A 68 4.87 0.16 -12.80
N LEU A 69 4.35 0.60 -13.95
CA LEU A 69 3.15 1.44 -14.02
C LEU A 69 1.89 0.74 -13.49
N ARG A 70 1.77 -0.58 -13.64
CA ARG A 70 0.58 -1.31 -13.17
C ARG A 70 0.52 -1.43 -11.63
N SER A 71 1.64 -1.18 -10.95
CA SER A 71 1.84 -1.58 -9.55
C SER A 71 1.68 -0.46 -8.51
N GLY A 72 0.79 0.49 -8.76
CA GLY A 72 0.43 1.53 -7.80
C GLY A 72 0.81 2.95 -8.23
N ALA A 73 -0.11 3.89 -7.97
CA ALA A 73 0.00 5.35 -8.15
C ALA A 73 -0.01 5.94 -9.58
N THR A 74 -0.42 5.20 -10.62
CA THR A 74 -0.35 5.71 -12.02
C THR A 74 -1.51 6.55 -12.54
N SER A 75 -2.64 6.62 -11.83
CA SER A 75 -3.68 7.61 -12.18
C SER A 75 -3.14 9.04 -12.12
N ILE A 76 -2.10 9.28 -11.30
CA ILE A 76 -1.39 10.54 -11.16
C ILE A 76 -0.37 10.75 -12.28
N PHE A 77 0.38 9.73 -12.68
CA PHE A 77 1.39 9.82 -13.75
C PHE A 77 0.77 10.19 -15.11
N GLY A 78 -0.32 9.51 -15.48
CA GLY A 78 -1.00 9.73 -16.77
C GLY A 78 -1.70 11.08 -16.87
N SER A 79 -2.17 11.63 -15.75
CA SER A 79 -2.83 12.94 -15.65
C SER A 79 -1.81 14.10 -15.57
N ARG A 80 -0.71 13.93 -14.82
CA ARG A 80 0.36 14.94 -14.69
C ARG A 80 1.23 15.07 -15.94
N ALA A 81 1.61 13.96 -16.59
CA ALA A 81 2.36 14.00 -17.85
C ALA A 81 1.57 14.68 -19.00
N ARG A 82 0.25 14.48 -19.05
CA ARG A 82 -0.65 15.18 -19.99
C ARG A 82 -0.78 16.67 -19.66
N ALA A 83 -0.82 17.05 -18.38
CA ALA A 83 -0.91 18.44 -17.96
C ALA A 83 0.37 19.26 -18.21
N ARG A 84 1.55 18.63 -18.24
CA ARG A 84 2.87 19.30 -18.35
C ARG A 84 3.31 19.67 -19.77
N GLY A 85 2.54 19.37 -20.82
CA GLY A 85 2.77 19.88 -22.18
C GLY A 85 4.18 19.61 -22.74
N ALA A 86 4.76 18.43 -22.47
CA ALA A 86 6.14 18.10 -22.80
C ALA A 86 6.46 18.26 -24.30
N ARG A 87 7.45 19.10 -24.62
CA ARG A 87 7.87 19.45 -25.99
C ARG A 87 8.82 18.44 -26.66
N ASP A 88 9.30 17.42 -25.94
CA ASP A 88 9.98 16.25 -26.54
C ASP A 88 9.65 14.95 -25.79
N PRO A 89 8.54 14.28 -26.16
CA PRO A 89 8.12 13.02 -25.55
C PRO A 89 9.11 11.86 -25.74
N ARG A 90 10.02 11.94 -26.73
CA ARG A 90 10.87 10.82 -27.13
C ARG A 90 12.06 10.62 -26.20
N GLY A 91 12.78 11.68 -25.85
CA GLY A 91 13.92 11.60 -24.91
C GLY A 91 13.51 11.20 -23.48
N ILE A 92 12.37 11.71 -23.00
CA ILE A 92 11.79 11.35 -21.70
C ILE A 92 11.39 9.86 -21.66
N SER A 93 10.77 9.37 -22.74
CA SER A 93 10.39 7.95 -22.87
C SER A 93 11.60 7.02 -22.87
N GLU A 94 12.72 7.42 -23.48
CA GLU A 94 13.95 6.63 -23.51
C GLU A 94 14.62 6.53 -22.13
N PHE A 95 14.75 7.65 -21.41
CA PHE A 95 15.28 7.66 -20.05
C PHE A 95 14.45 6.75 -19.12
N LEU A 96 13.12 6.90 -19.12
CA LEU A 96 12.23 6.09 -18.29
C LEU A 96 12.31 4.60 -18.63
N ARG A 97 12.32 4.26 -19.93
CA ARG A 97 12.48 2.88 -20.40
C ARG A 97 13.77 2.26 -19.90
N ARG A 98 14.89 3.00 -20.00
CA ARG A 98 16.19 2.50 -19.52
C ARG A 98 16.19 2.25 -18.01
N HIS A 99 15.70 3.19 -17.20
CA HIS A 99 15.65 3.04 -15.74
C HIS A 99 14.71 1.92 -15.31
N ALA A 100 13.50 1.86 -15.90
CA ALA A 100 12.55 0.80 -15.67
C ALA A 100 13.14 -0.58 -16.00
N GLY A 101 13.76 -0.70 -17.18
CA GLY A 101 14.43 -1.92 -17.62
C GLY A 101 15.43 -2.43 -16.60
N CYS A 102 16.34 -1.57 -16.13
CA CYS A 102 17.35 -1.99 -15.17
C CYS A 102 16.77 -2.37 -13.81
N VAL A 103 15.74 -1.68 -13.32
CA VAL A 103 15.06 -2.03 -12.06
C VAL A 103 14.43 -3.42 -12.17
N VAL A 104 13.71 -3.69 -13.25
CA VAL A 104 13.05 -4.99 -13.46
C VAL A 104 14.09 -6.11 -13.67
N ALA A 105 15.10 -5.88 -14.49
CA ALA A 105 16.17 -6.85 -14.72
C ALA A 105 16.89 -7.22 -13.42
N TRP A 106 17.21 -6.23 -12.57
CA TRP A 106 17.83 -6.50 -11.27
C TRP A 106 16.89 -7.22 -10.30
N LEU A 107 15.58 -6.93 -10.33
CA LEU A 107 14.60 -7.61 -9.47
C LEU A 107 14.38 -9.07 -9.86
N GLU A 108 14.50 -9.40 -11.14
CA GLU A 108 14.23 -10.74 -11.68
C GLU A 108 15.48 -11.65 -11.70
N ASP A 109 16.68 -11.11 -11.45
CA ASP A 109 17.94 -11.87 -11.44
C ASP A 109 18.55 -12.00 -10.02
N GLU A 110 18.45 -13.19 -9.43
CA GLU A 110 19.02 -13.46 -8.09
C GLU A 110 20.56 -13.41 -8.07
N GLY A 111 21.22 -13.79 -9.15
CA GLY A 111 22.68 -13.66 -9.27
C GLY A 111 23.10 -12.20 -9.19
N PHE A 112 22.36 -11.33 -9.87
CA PHE A 112 22.57 -9.90 -9.84
C PHE A 112 22.41 -9.32 -8.43
N ARG A 113 21.31 -9.67 -7.75
CA ARG A 113 21.08 -9.24 -6.37
C ARG A 113 22.18 -9.72 -5.44
N LYS A 114 22.66 -10.95 -5.61
CA LYS A 114 23.75 -11.52 -4.83
C LYS A 114 25.08 -10.77 -5.03
N ASP A 115 25.46 -10.50 -6.27
CA ASP A 115 26.73 -9.83 -6.60
C ASP A 115 26.74 -8.37 -6.09
N THR A 116 25.65 -7.63 -6.34
CA THR A 116 25.50 -6.26 -5.87
C THR A 116 25.44 -6.18 -4.34
N ARG A 117 24.78 -7.14 -3.68
CA ARG A 117 24.77 -7.28 -2.22
C ARG A 117 26.17 -7.50 -1.65
N ALA A 118 26.92 -8.47 -2.20
CA ALA A 118 28.28 -8.75 -1.73
C ALA A 118 29.18 -7.51 -1.84
N MET A 119 29.06 -6.76 -2.92
CA MET A 119 29.79 -5.52 -3.14
C MET A 119 29.46 -4.44 -2.10
N VAL A 120 28.16 -4.21 -1.82
CA VAL A 120 27.75 -3.23 -0.79
C VAL A 120 28.28 -3.65 0.58
N LEU A 121 28.14 -4.92 0.96
CA LEU A 121 28.60 -5.40 2.26
C LEU A 121 30.12 -5.26 2.42
N ALA A 122 30.89 -5.55 1.37
CA ALA A 122 32.34 -5.33 1.37
C ALA A 122 32.70 -3.85 1.55
N ALA A 123 32.00 -2.94 0.85
CA ALA A 123 32.23 -1.50 0.99
C ALA A 123 31.88 -1.00 2.40
N LEU A 124 30.81 -1.51 3.03
CA LEU A 124 30.45 -1.20 4.40
C LEU A 124 31.50 -1.67 5.41
N GLU A 125 32.12 -2.83 5.18
CA GLU A 125 33.18 -3.39 6.04
C GLU A 125 34.49 -2.61 5.91
N GLU A 126 34.91 -2.29 4.68
CA GLU A 126 36.15 -1.59 4.38
C GLU A 126 36.09 -0.11 4.82
N GLN A 127 35.05 0.60 4.42
CA GLN A 127 34.98 2.05 4.58
C GLN A 127 34.35 2.47 5.91
N ARG A 128 33.57 1.57 6.53
CA ARG A 128 32.87 1.76 7.80
C ARG A 128 32.13 3.10 7.86
N PRO A 129 31.25 3.41 6.89
CA PRO A 129 30.62 4.73 6.80
C PRO A 129 29.72 5.01 8.01
N ASP A 130 29.58 6.29 8.34
CA ASP A 130 28.62 6.77 9.32
C ASP A 130 27.25 7.05 8.68
N VAL A 131 27.25 7.41 7.39
CA VAL A 131 26.06 7.69 6.58
C VAL A 131 26.14 6.96 5.24
N VAL A 132 25.05 6.32 4.80
CA VAL A 132 24.88 5.85 3.43
C VAL A 132 23.85 6.72 2.74
N LEU A 133 24.22 7.29 1.58
CA LEU A 133 23.35 8.08 0.72
C LEU A 133 23.02 7.25 -0.53
N ALA A 134 21.83 6.68 -0.59
CA ALA A 134 21.41 5.78 -1.65
C ALA A 134 20.33 6.42 -2.53
N HIS A 135 20.58 6.57 -3.81
CA HIS A 135 19.66 7.22 -4.75
C HIS A 135 19.12 6.25 -5.79
N SER A 136 17.83 6.32 -6.11
CA SER A 136 17.22 5.51 -7.18
C SER A 136 17.48 4.01 -6.98
N LEU A 137 17.88 3.26 -8.01
CA LEU A 137 18.28 1.85 -7.92
C LEU A 137 19.35 1.56 -6.84
N GLY A 138 20.20 2.54 -6.51
CA GLY A 138 21.17 2.42 -5.42
C GLY A 138 20.49 2.18 -4.07
N SER A 139 19.27 2.70 -3.88
CA SER A 139 18.43 2.43 -2.70
C SER A 139 17.99 0.97 -2.64
N LEU A 140 17.67 0.36 -3.78
CA LEU A 140 17.21 -1.03 -3.85
C LEU A 140 18.37 -1.98 -3.56
N VAL A 141 19.52 -1.72 -4.18
CA VAL A 141 20.76 -2.48 -4.00
C VAL A 141 21.25 -2.42 -2.54
N THR A 142 21.31 -1.22 -1.95
CA THR A 142 21.76 -1.06 -0.56
C THR A 142 20.75 -1.59 0.43
N TYR A 143 19.45 -1.40 0.22
CA TYR A 143 18.40 -1.98 1.05
C TYR A 143 18.46 -3.51 1.04
N ASN A 144 18.52 -4.15 -0.14
CA ASN A 144 18.69 -5.59 -0.25
C ASN A 144 19.90 -6.07 0.53
N ALA A 145 21.03 -5.35 0.40
CA ALA A 145 22.25 -5.74 1.09
C ALA A 145 22.10 -5.72 2.61
N ILE A 146 21.54 -4.66 3.19
CA ILE A 146 21.50 -4.46 4.65
C ILE A 146 20.33 -5.18 5.35
N THR A 147 19.29 -5.59 4.63
CA THR A 147 18.18 -6.38 5.19
C THR A 147 18.34 -7.89 4.97
N HIS A 148 19.16 -8.31 4.01
CA HIS A 148 19.36 -9.73 3.73
C HIS A 148 20.15 -10.45 4.85
N GLY A 149 19.94 -11.75 5.01
CA GLY A 149 20.61 -12.57 6.03
C GLY A 149 22.15 -12.54 5.97
N ASP A 150 22.72 -12.28 4.79
CA ASP A 150 24.18 -12.09 4.59
C ASP A 150 24.75 -10.92 5.41
N ALA A 151 23.90 -9.94 5.78
CA ALA A 151 24.28 -8.81 6.62
C ALA A 151 24.41 -9.13 8.11
N ALA A 152 24.02 -10.34 8.56
CA ALA A 152 23.99 -10.68 9.99
C ALA A 152 25.34 -10.45 10.69
N LYS A 153 26.46 -10.76 10.03
CA LYS A 153 27.82 -10.52 10.56
C LYS A 153 28.18 -9.03 10.68
N HIS A 154 27.50 -8.16 9.95
CA HIS A 154 27.71 -6.72 9.93
C HIS A 154 26.72 -5.95 10.83
N GLU A 155 25.75 -6.63 11.44
CA GLU A 155 24.68 -6.02 12.22
C GLU A 155 25.16 -5.01 13.29
N PRO A 156 26.24 -5.26 14.06
CA PRO A 156 26.73 -4.28 15.03
C PRO A 156 27.19 -2.95 14.40
N ALA A 157 27.74 -2.99 13.18
CA ALA A 157 28.14 -1.81 12.44
C ALA A 157 26.91 -1.11 11.83
N LEU A 158 25.98 -1.89 11.26
CA LEU A 158 24.73 -1.38 10.70
C LEU A 158 23.92 -0.61 11.74
N ARG A 159 23.81 -1.10 12.99
CA ARG A 159 23.05 -0.43 14.07
C ARG A 159 23.57 0.97 14.44
N ARG A 160 24.72 1.39 13.91
CA ARG A 160 25.29 2.74 14.07
C ARG A 160 25.13 3.62 12.82
N LEU A 161 24.73 3.01 11.70
CA LEU A 161 24.62 3.64 10.39
C LEU A 161 23.39 4.54 10.32
N HIS A 162 23.55 5.72 9.74
CA HIS A 162 22.44 6.54 9.27
C HIS A 162 22.19 6.23 7.79
N TYR A 163 21.06 5.61 7.49
CA TYR A 163 20.69 5.21 6.14
C TYR A 163 19.77 6.25 5.51
N VAL A 164 20.13 6.77 4.34
CA VAL A 164 19.36 7.78 3.62
C VAL A 164 19.01 7.25 2.24
N THR A 165 17.74 7.15 1.92
CA THR A 165 17.26 6.80 0.58
C THR A 165 16.58 8.00 -0.06
N LEU A 166 16.80 8.24 -1.35
CA LEU A 166 16.22 9.37 -2.09
C LEU A 166 15.88 8.97 -3.52
N GLY A 167 14.81 9.52 -4.09
CA GLY A 167 14.29 9.10 -5.40
C GLY A 167 14.08 7.57 -5.47
N SER A 168 13.66 6.95 -4.37
CA SER A 168 13.69 5.48 -4.24
C SER A 168 12.40 4.83 -4.73
N GLN A 169 12.52 3.74 -5.48
CA GLN A 169 11.39 2.91 -5.91
C GLN A 169 11.00 1.85 -4.85
N LEU A 170 11.61 1.85 -3.66
CA LEU A 170 11.32 0.85 -2.61
C LEU A 170 9.84 0.83 -2.19
N GLY A 171 9.12 1.95 -2.29
CA GLY A 171 7.70 2.01 -1.95
C GLY A 171 6.77 1.37 -2.99
N ASN A 172 7.22 1.24 -4.24
CA ASN A 172 6.40 0.76 -5.36
C ASN A 172 5.99 -0.71 -5.15
N ALA A 173 4.73 -1.07 -5.41
CA ALA A 173 4.23 -2.40 -5.10
C ALA A 173 4.94 -3.52 -5.86
N PHE A 174 5.28 -3.30 -7.14
CA PHE A 174 6.02 -4.29 -7.93
C PHE A 174 7.41 -4.50 -7.35
N VAL A 175 8.12 -3.42 -7.01
CA VAL A 175 9.44 -3.53 -6.39
C VAL A 175 9.34 -4.29 -5.06
N ARG A 176 8.39 -3.94 -4.19
CA ARG A 176 8.17 -4.62 -2.91
C ARG A 176 7.84 -6.10 -3.08
N ALA A 177 6.95 -6.43 -3.99
CA ALA A 177 6.49 -7.80 -4.23
C ALA A 177 7.60 -8.72 -4.76
N ASN A 178 8.60 -8.19 -5.46
CA ASN A 178 9.71 -8.97 -6.00
C ASN A 178 10.98 -8.91 -5.13
N LEU A 179 11.13 -7.89 -4.28
CA LEU A 179 12.29 -7.72 -3.40
C LEU A 179 12.08 -8.30 -2.00
N THR A 180 10.83 -8.41 -1.56
CA THR A 180 10.43 -8.86 -0.23
C THR A 180 9.23 -9.81 -0.34
N PRO A 181 8.83 -10.52 0.73
CA PRO A 181 7.58 -11.26 0.78
C PRO A 181 6.29 -10.40 0.72
N GLY A 182 6.33 -9.18 0.15
CA GLY A 182 5.21 -8.24 0.01
C GLY A 182 5.21 -7.08 1.01
N ARG A 183 6.19 -7.04 1.90
CA ARG A 183 6.36 -5.99 2.92
C ARG A 183 7.83 -5.64 3.13
N LEU A 184 8.14 -4.35 3.14
CA LEU A 184 9.44 -3.86 3.57
C LEU A 184 9.67 -4.13 5.06
N GLU A 185 10.89 -4.52 5.37
CA GLU A 185 11.41 -4.72 6.72
C GLU A 185 12.22 -3.50 7.13
N MET A 186 12.21 -3.21 8.43
CA MET A 186 13.06 -2.14 8.95
C MET A 186 14.51 -2.63 8.99
N PRO A 187 15.45 -2.02 8.25
CA PRO A 187 16.84 -2.42 8.29
C PRO A 187 17.43 -2.19 9.69
N PRO A 188 18.46 -2.97 10.10
CA PRO A 188 19.06 -2.88 11.43
C PRO A 188 19.99 -1.66 11.55
N VAL A 189 19.47 -0.47 11.28
CA VAL A 189 20.21 0.81 11.22
C VAL A 189 19.88 1.71 12.39
N ALA A 190 20.73 2.72 12.67
CA ALA A 190 20.46 3.67 13.74
C ALA A 190 19.23 4.54 13.42
N GLN A 191 19.15 5.00 12.18
CA GLN A 191 18.05 5.78 11.62
C GLN A 191 17.96 5.52 10.12
N TRP A 192 16.74 5.42 9.59
CA TRP A 192 16.46 5.48 8.16
C TRP A 192 15.68 6.76 7.84
N ARG A 193 16.26 7.63 7.01
CA ARG A 193 15.59 8.79 6.44
C ARG A 193 15.29 8.53 4.97
N HIS A 194 14.03 8.64 4.59
CA HIS A 194 13.60 8.49 3.20
C HIS A 194 13.17 9.86 2.65
N LEU A 195 13.92 10.41 1.69
CA LEU A 195 13.57 11.66 1.03
C LEU A 195 12.60 11.34 -0.13
N TYR A 196 11.38 11.83 -0.02
CA TYR A 196 10.29 11.53 -0.96
C TYR A 196 9.82 12.80 -1.65
N ASN A 197 9.64 12.76 -2.97
CA ASN A 197 9.06 13.84 -3.75
C ASN A 197 7.84 13.26 -4.44
N GLU A 198 6.67 13.81 -4.17
CA GLU A 198 5.41 13.39 -4.79
C GLU A 198 5.38 13.65 -6.30
N GLU A 199 6.27 14.51 -6.80
CA GLU A 199 6.39 14.84 -8.23
C GLU A 199 7.44 13.98 -8.96
N ASP A 200 8.20 13.12 -8.26
CA ASP A 200 9.23 12.26 -8.88
C ASP A 200 8.60 11.12 -9.71
N ASP A 201 8.73 11.29 -11.02
CA ASP A 201 8.09 10.50 -12.07
C ASP A 201 8.81 9.16 -12.35
N VAL A 202 9.87 8.81 -11.61
CA VAL A 202 10.63 7.55 -11.81
C VAL A 202 10.15 6.46 -10.85
N PHE A 203 8.82 6.27 -10.83
CA PHE A 203 8.11 5.22 -10.10
C PHE A 203 8.34 5.25 -8.58
N THR A 204 8.57 6.43 -8.02
CA THR A 204 8.68 6.58 -6.57
C THR A 204 7.30 6.41 -5.92
N SER A 205 7.29 5.94 -4.68
CA SER A 205 6.06 5.78 -3.89
C SER A 205 6.40 5.95 -2.42
N PRO A 206 5.45 6.46 -1.60
CA PRO A 206 5.71 6.69 -0.20
C PRO A 206 6.03 5.37 0.52
N ILE A 207 6.96 5.44 1.47
CA ILE A 207 7.31 4.33 2.36
C ILE A 207 6.74 4.64 3.73
N ARG A 208 5.96 3.70 4.27
CA ARG A 208 5.36 3.85 5.60
C ARG A 208 5.89 2.80 6.56
N PHE A 209 6.38 3.24 7.71
CA PHE A 209 6.64 2.42 8.89
C PHE A 209 5.95 3.04 10.13
N PRO A 210 4.62 2.94 10.22
CA PRO A 210 3.88 3.60 11.30
C PRO A 210 4.35 3.19 12.70
N GLY A 211 4.40 4.14 13.62
CA GLY A 211 4.84 3.89 15.00
C GLY A 211 6.33 3.58 15.21
N ARG A 212 7.16 3.58 14.16
CA ARG A 212 8.63 3.39 14.27
C ARG A 212 9.33 4.73 14.44
N SER A 213 10.09 4.90 15.52
CA SER A 213 10.87 6.11 15.78
C SER A 213 12.23 6.15 15.06
N ASP A 214 12.63 5.02 14.48
CA ASP A 214 13.88 4.81 13.75
C ASP A 214 13.73 4.98 12.24
N PHE A 215 12.53 5.26 11.75
CA PHE A 215 12.23 5.61 10.37
C PHE A 215 11.59 7.01 10.29
N CYS A 216 11.90 7.77 9.24
CA CYS A 216 11.16 8.99 8.91
C CYS A 216 11.24 9.25 7.41
N GLN A 217 10.06 9.37 6.78
CA GLN A 217 9.93 9.97 5.46
C GLN A 217 9.97 11.50 5.60
N ILE A 218 10.74 12.16 4.74
CA ILE A 218 10.89 13.61 4.65
C ILE A 218 10.31 14.02 3.29
N GLU A 219 9.25 14.81 3.33
CA GLU A 219 8.66 15.40 2.13
C GLU A 219 9.59 16.47 1.53
N THR A 220 9.97 16.25 0.29
CA THR A 220 10.92 17.04 -0.50
C THR A 220 10.30 17.42 -1.84
N SER A 221 9.16 18.12 -1.78
CA SER A 221 8.41 18.52 -2.99
C SER A 221 9.20 19.52 -3.83
N PHE A 222 9.45 19.19 -5.10
CA PHE A 222 10.02 20.08 -6.11
C PHE A 222 9.56 19.66 -7.52
N ASP A 223 9.42 20.64 -8.42
CA ASP A 223 9.03 20.46 -9.83
C ASP A 223 10.05 21.20 -10.73
N ILE A 224 10.83 20.43 -11.47
CA ILE A 224 11.94 20.81 -12.33
C ILE A 224 11.65 20.30 -13.74
N LYS A 225 11.55 21.24 -14.68
CA LYS A 225 11.36 20.92 -16.09
C LYS A 225 12.51 20.04 -16.63
N GLY A 226 12.17 18.87 -17.16
CA GLY A 226 13.04 18.05 -18.02
C GLY A 226 13.87 16.96 -17.34
N VAL A 227 13.82 16.83 -16.00
CA VAL A 227 14.56 15.79 -15.25
C VAL A 227 13.65 14.80 -14.52
N LEU A 228 12.36 14.75 -14.88
CA LEU A 228 11.35 13.86 -14.26
C LEU A 228 11.30 13.99 -12.73
N ASP A 229 11.74 15.13 -12.21
CA ASP A 229 11.85 15.39 -10.78
C ASP A 229 12.70 14.37 -10.00
N HIS A 230 13.64 13.70 -10.67
CA HIS A 230 14.49 12.62 -10.14
C HIS A 230 15.94 13.06 -9.87
N SER A 231 16.12 14.28 -9.39
CA SER A 231 17.43 14.89 -9.17
C SER A 231 17.92 14.70 -7.73
N ALA A 232 18.96 13.88 -7.55
CA ALA A 232 19.57 13.67 -6.24
C ALA A 232 20.04 14.97 -5.56
N THR A 233 20.57 15.94 -6.31
CA THR A 233 21.05 17.20 -5.74
C THR A 233 19.91 18.01 -5.14
N HIS A 234 18.75 18.08 -5.81
CA HIS A 234 17.56 18.77 -5.29
C HIS A 234 17.02 18.13 -4.01
N TYR A 235 16.98 16.80 -3.96
CA TYR A 235 16.66 16.07 -2.72
C TYR A 235 17.61 16.44 -1.57
N LEU A 236 18.93 16.42 -1.82
CA LEU A 236 19.94 16.61 -0.79
C LEU A 236 20.00 18.06 -0.29
N GLU A 237 19.71 19.06 -1.13
CA GLU A 237 19.74 20.47 -0.73
C GLU A 237 18.41 21.03 -0.26
N HIS A 238 17.31 20.30 -0.42
CA HIS A 238 15.97 20.73 -0.04
C HIS A 238 15.91 21.21 1.42
N ARG A 239 15.12 22.27 1.67
CA ARG A 239 15.02 22.89 3.01
C ARG A 239 14.65 21.90 4.11
N ALA A 240 13.75 20.95 3.80
CA ALA A 240 13.32 19.93 4.76
C ALA A 240 14.44 18.93 5.04
N THR A 241 15.24 18.57 4.04
CA THR A 241 16.43 17.73 4.20
C THR A 241 17.45 18.40 5.10
N ARG A 242 17.71 19.70 4.91
CA ARG A 242 18.60 20.45 5.80
C ARG A 242 18.14 20.40 7.27
N ALA A 243 16.88 20.70 7.52
CA ALA A 243 16.31 20.77 8.86
C ALA A 243 16.15 19.39 9.53
N LEU A 244 15.75 18.36 8.79
CA LEU A 244 15.32 17.07 9.35
C LEU A 244 16.36 15.94 9.19
N LEU A 245 17.38 16.13 8.35
CA LEU A 245 18.49 15.19 8.18
C LEU A 245 19.83 15.82 8.59
N TRP A 246 20.25 16.90 7.94
CA TRP A 246 21.63 17.42 8.12
C TRP A 246 21.86 18.07 9.48
N GLU A 247 20.95 18.91 9.95
CA GLU A 247 21.04 19.53 11.28
C GLU A 247 21.13 18.51 12.41
N PRO A 248 20.23 17.50 12.51
CA PRO A 248 20.36 16.45 13.51
C PRO A 248 21.67 15.66 13.41
N LEU A 249 22.12 15.31 12.19
CA LEU A 249 23.37 14.58 12.00
C LEU A 249 24.59 15.39 12.46
N ALA A 250 24.63 16.68 12.13
CA ALA A 250 25.69 17.59 12.56
C ALA A 250 25.75 17.69 14.09
N GLN A 251 24.59 17.80 14.75
CA GLN A 251 24.50 17.79 16.22
C GLN A 251 24.97 16.48 16.85
N ILE A 252 24.62 15.33 16.26
CA ILE A 252 25.09 14.01 16.73
C ILE A 252 26.61 13.91 16.59
N ALA A 253 27.15 14.31 15.44
CA ALA A 253 28.59 14.30 15.19
C ALA A 253 29.35 15.26 16.13
N ALA A 254 28.78 16.44 16.43
CA ALA A 254 29.35 17.39 17.38
C ALA A 254 29.27 16.91 18.84
N GLY A 255 28.14 16.30 19.21
CA GLY A 255 27.88 15.74 20.54
C GLY A 255 28.77 14.54 20.88
N ARG A 256 29.28 13.80 19.88
CA ARG A 256 30.30 12.77 20.09
C ARG A 256 31.66 13.34 20.57
N SER A 257 31.87 14.66 20.55
CA SER A 257 33.06 15.33 21.13
C SER A 257 32.88 15.87 22.56
N ARG A 258 31.70 15.74 23.19
CA ARG A 258 31.50 16.09 24.61
C ARG A 258 30.77 14.95 25.33
N ALA A 259 31.43 14.34 26.32
CA ALA A 259 30.84 13.30 27.14
C ALA A 259 29.50 13.76 27.77
N ALA A 260 28.51 12.87 27.69
CA ALA A 260 27.30 12.82 28.51
C ALA A 260 26.43 14.09 28.59
N GLY A 261 25.83 14.50 27.47
CA GLY A 261 24.61 15.31 27.46
C GLY A 261 23.57 14.66 26.56
N LYS A 262 22.38 14.31 27.08
CA LYS A 262 21.30 13.70 26.28
C LYS A 262 21.03 14.57 25.05
N PRO A 263 21.10 14.04 23.82
CA PRO A 263 20.94 14.86 22.62
C PRO A 263 19.53 15.46 22.54
N ALA A 264 19.43 16.64 21.93
CA ALA A 264 18.19 17.37 21.67
C ALA A 264 17.17 16.60 20.79
N TYR A 265 17.52 15.40 20.30
CA TYR A 265 16.61 14.49 19.60
C TYR A 265 15.33 14.23 20.38
N ARG A 266 15.43 14.18 21.71
CA ARG A 266 14.32 13.90 22.64
C ARG A 266 13.37 15.09 22.88
N ALA A 267 13.74 16.29 22.48
CA ALA A 267 12.96 17.52 22.68
C ALA A 267 12.15 17.91 21.45
N LEU A 268 12.62 17.57 20.24
CA LEU A 268 11.86 17.71 18.99
C LEU A 268 10.98 16.48 18.72
N PHE A 269 11.41 15.29 19.16
CA PHE A 269 10.63 14.05 19.11
C PHE A 269 10.69 13.42 20.50
N GLY A 270 9.63 13.61 21.28
CA GLY A 270 9.58 13.32 22.71
C GLY A 270 10.31 12.05 23.15
N SER A 271 11.11 12.17 24.21
CA SER A 271 11.55 11.03 25.03
C SER A 271 10.41 10.06 25.31
N PRO A 272 10.63 8.73 25.28
CA PRO A 272 9.81 7.83 26.06
C PRO A 272 10.20 8.01 27.54
N THR A 273 9.91 9.17 28.12
CA THR A 273 9.41 9.19 29.49
C THR A 273 8.18 8.32 29.45
N ARG A 274 8.13 7.22 30.24
CA ARG A 274 7.01 6.26 30.33
C ARG A 274 5.74 6.93 29.84
N ALA A 275 5.46 6.74 28.54
CA ALA A 275 4.48 7.59 27.88
C ALA A 275 3.19 7.40 28.66
N PRO A 276 2.46 8.48 29.02
CA PRO A 276 1.11 8.30 29.55
C PRO A 276 0.43 7.31 28.61
N LYS A 277 -0.21 6.26 29.15
CA LYS A 277 -0.81 5.19 28.32
C LYS A 277 -1.56 5.86 27.17
N ARG A 278 -0.98 5.80 25.96
CA ARG A 278 -1.53 6.50 24.81
C ARG A 278 -2.94 5.96 24.63
N LYS A 279 -3.91 6.84 24.50
CA LYS A 279 -5.28 6.43 24.23
C LYS A 279 -5.26 5.65 22.91
N LEU A 280 -5.77 4.43 22.91
CA LEU A 280 -5.93 3.65 21.69
C LEU A 280 -6.85 4.43 20.74
N HIS A 281 -6.42 4.61 19.50
CA HIS A 281 -7.20 5.30 18.49
C HIS A 281 -8.16 4.33 17.83
N ARG A 282 -9.37 4.81 17.56
CA ARG A 282 -10.40 4.10 16.82
C ARG A 282 -10.87 5.03 15.72
N ARG A 283 -10.35 4.85 14.51
CA ARG A 283 -10.69 5.69 13.35
C ARG A 283 -11.56 4.91 12.38
N ALA A 284 -12.54 5.59 11.80
CA ALA A 284 -13.39 5.00 10.78
C ALA A 284 -13.54 5.92 9.57
N LEU A 285 -13.55 5.33 8.38
CA LEU A 285 -13.99 5.96 7.14
C LEU A 285 -15.23 5.22 6.63
N LEU A 286 -16.32 5.95 6.42
CA LEU A 286 -17.57 5.43 5.90
C LEU A 286 -17.90 6.10 4.56
N VAL A 287 -18.08 5.32 3.51
CA VAL A 287 -18.37 5.80 2.15
C VAL A 287 -19.73 5.29 1.70
N GLY A 288 -20.58 6.17 1.17
CA GLY A 288 -21.95 5.86 0.75
C GLY A 288 -22.33 6.63 -0.52
N ILE A 289 -22.77 5.93 -1.55
CA ILE A 289 -23.10 6.55 -2.84
C ILE A 289 -24.47 6.10 -3.31
N ASP A 290 -25.43 7.01 -3.30
CA ASP A 290 -26.77 6.83 -3.86
C ASP A 290 -26.92 7.59 -5.19
N GLU A 291 -26.41 8.82 -5.24
CA GLU A 291 -26.64 9.76 -6.35
C GLU A 291 -25.64 9.59 -7.50
N TYR A 292 -25.55 8.40 -8.07
CA TYR A 292 -24.76 8.17 -9.29
C TYR A 292 -25.22 9.10 -10.44
N PRO A 293 -24.31 9.57 -11.31
CA PRO A 293 -24.65 10.51 -12.39
C PRO A 293 -25.74 9.99 -13.33
N ALA A 294 -25.65 8.72 -13.72
CA ALA A 294 -26.68 8.06 -14.52
C ALA A 294 -27.89 7.69 -13.65
N GLU A 295 -29.08 8.08 -14.08
CA GLU A 295 -30.31 7.83 -13.30
C GLU A 295 -30.60 6.33 -13.11
N SER A 296 -30.28 5.50 -14.11
CA SER A 296 -30.38 4.03 -14.04
C SER A 296 -29.56 3.43 -12.90
N ASP A 297 -28.49 4.11 -12.50
CA ASP A 297 -27.48 3.58 -11.58
C ASP A 297 -27.70 4.13 -10.15
N ARG A 298 -28.71 4.98 -9.93
CA ARG A 298 -28.94 5.57 -8.59
C ARG A 298 -29.45 4.55 -7.57
N LEU A 299 -28.81 4.49 -6.40
CA LEU A 299 -29.26 3.68 -5.27
C LEU A 299 -30.07 4.55 -4.29
N ALA A 300 -30.64 3.95 -3.25
CA ALA A 300 -31.45 4.64 -2.24
C ALA A 300 -31.06 4.31 -0.80
N GLY A 301 -30.23 3.29 -0.57
CA GLY A 301 -29.89 2.78 0.75
C GLY A 301 -28.47 3.08 1.23
N CYS A 302 -27.55 3.51 0.37
CA CYS A 302 -26.13 3.59 0.71
C CYS A 302 -25.81 4.71 1.68
N VAL A 303 -26.47 5.87 1.56
CA VAL A 303 -26.33 6.96 2.53
C VAL A 303 -26.91 6.53 3.89
N ASN A 304 -28.05 5.84 3.90
CA ASN A 304 -28.67 5.32 5.13
C ASN A 304 -27.80 4.27 5.81
N ASP A 305 -27.14 3.40 5.03
CA ASP A 305 -26.18 2.41 5.51
C ASP A 305 -25.00 3.07 6.23
N VAL A 306 -24.46 4.17 5.67
CA VAL A 306 -23.38 4.94 6.31
C VAL A 306 -23.81 5.47 7.67
N PHE A 307 -25.02 6.04 7.78
CA PHE A 307 -25.52 6.53 9.06
C PHE A 307 -25.76 5.39 10.06
N LEU A 308 -26.36 4.28 9.60
CA LEU A 308 -26.60 3.10 10.43
C LEU A 308 -25.29 2.50 10.97
N MET A 309 -24.25 2.42 10.13
CA MET A 309 -22.93 1.95 10.53
C MET A 309 -22.25 2.95 11.50
N SER A 310 -22.37 4.26 11.24
CA SER A 310 -21.83 5.30 12.13
C SER A 310 -22.42 5.22 13.54
N GLU A 311 -23.74 5.03 13.65
CA GLU A 311 -24.41 4.80 14.93
C GLU A 311 -23.84 3.56 15.64
N ALA A 312 -23.75 2.44 14.93
CA ALA A 312 -23.24 1.20 15.49
C ALA A 312 -21.79 1.31 15.98
N LEU A 313 -20.93 2.02 15.24
CA LEU A 313 -19.54 2.25 15.63
C LEU A 313 -19.44 3.17 16.85
N GLN A 314 -20.27 4.22 16.94
CA GLN A 314 -20.34 5.08 18.13
C GLN A 314 -20.84 4.32 19.36
N GLU A 315 -21.84 3.45 19.21
CA GLU A 315 -22.29 2.53 20.27
C GLU A 315 -21.19 1.55 20.71
N CYS A 316 -20.24 1.28 19.82
CA CYS A 316 -19.04 0.51 20.06
C CYS A 316 -17.87 1.37 20.56
N GLY A 317 -18.03 2.68 20.75
CA GLY A 317 -17.04 3.55 21.36
C GLY A 317 -16.00 4.12 20.39
N PHE A 318 -16.29 4.17 19.08
CA PHE A 318 -15.64 5.14 18.20
C PHE A 318 -16.14 6.54 18.57
N ALA A 319 -15.21 7.49 18.70
CA ALA A 319 -15.60 8.88 18.95
C ALA A 319 -16.09 9.51 17.64
N ALA A 320 -17.14 10.34 17.68
CA ALA A 320 -17.72 10.95 16.48
C ALA A 320 -16.68 11.71 15.63
N GLN A 321 -15.73 12.40 16.27
CA GLN A 321 -14.66 13.12 15.58
C GLN A 321 -13.60 12.21 14.92
N GLU A 322 -13.56 10.92 15.26
CA GLU A 322 -12.68 9.92 14.64
C GLU A 322 -13.43 9.12 13.55
N ILE A 323 -14.65 9.52 13.19
CA ILE A 323 -15.41 8.94 12.08
C ILE A 323 -15.50 9.98 10.96
N ARG A 324 -14.89 9.69 9.81
CA ARG A 324 -15.04 10.47 8.58
C ARG A 324 -16.03 9.81 7.64
N VAL A 325 -16.81 10.66 6.97
CA VAL A 325 -17.85 10.24 6.03
C VAL A 325 -17.59 10.86 4.66
N CYS A 326 -17.74 10.07 3.59
CA CYS A 326 -17.67 10.49 2.20
C CYS A 326 -18.94 10.07 1.46
N LEU A 327 -19.72 11.02 0.93
CA LEU A 327 -21.03 10.72 0.35
C LEU A 327 -21.18 11.30 -1.05
N ASN A 328 -21.89 10.55 -1.91
CA ASN A 328 -22.38 10.99 -3.22
C ASN A 328 -21.30 11.72 -4.02
N ARG A 329 -21.57 12.92 -4.54
CA ARG A 329 -20.64 13.74 -5.34
C ARG A 329 -19.26 14.02 -4.73
N ARG A 330 -19.07 13.76 -3.43
CA ARG A 330 -17.76 13.90 -2.76
C ARG A 330 -16.96 12.60 -2.76
N ALA A 331 -17.62 11.47 -2.96
CA ALA A 331 -17.02 10.14 -3.05
C ALA A 331 -16.50 9.90 -4.47
N THR A 332 -15.70 10.83 -4.97
CA THR A 332 -14.88 10.65 -6.17
C THR A 332 -13.74 9.67 -5.89
N ALA A 333 -13.09 9.13 -6.92
CA ALA A 333 -11.93 8.24 -6.74
C ALA A 333 -10.88 8.90 -5.84
N GLN A 334 -10.49 10.13 -6.19
CA GLN A 334 -9.58 10.96 -5.40
C GLN A 334 -10.10 11.22 -3.97
N GLY A 335 -11.38 11.57 -3.83
CA GLY A 335 -11.98 11.87 -2.53
C GLY A 335 -12.02 10.66 -1.59
N ILE A 336 -12.12 9.44 -2.13
CA ILE A 336 -12.03 8.20 -1.37
C ILE A 336 -10.58 7.92 -0.96
N ILE A 337 -9.63 7.99 -1.90
CA ILE A 337 -8.20 7.73 -1.64
C ILE A 337 -7.64 8.67 -0.57
N GLU A 338 -7.88 9.98 -0.67
CA GLU A 338 -7.42 10.95 0.34
C GLU A 338 -7.90 10.65 1.77
N ARG A 339 -9.11 10.08 1.89
CA ARG A 339 -9.68 9.72 3.18
C ARG A 339 -9.15 8.37 3.67
N LEU A 340 -8.83 7.44 2.76
CA LEU A 340 -8.13 6.21 3.10
C LEU A 340 -6.72 6.53 3.61
N ASP A 341 -6.00 7.45 2.96
CA ASP A 341 -4.70 7.95 3.44
C ASP A 341 -4.80 8.47 4.89
N TRP A 342 -5.81 9.30 5.19
CA TRP A 342 -6.05 9.74 6.57
C TRP A 342 -6.35 8.58 7.55
N LEU A 343 -7.11 7.57 7.09
CA LEU A 343 -7.46 6.43 7.93
C LEU A 343 -6.21 5.65 8.35
N VAL A 344 -5.24 5.50 7.44
CA VAL A 344 -4.00 4.76 7.66
C VAL A 344 -2.81 5.64 8.05
N ASP A 345 -3.05 6.89 8.44
CA ASP A 345 -1.99 7.84 8.85
C ASP A 345 -1.53 7.64 10.31
N ASP A 346 -0.24 7.29 10.47
CA ASP A 346 0.47 6.88 11.70
C ASP A 346 -0.31 5.97 12.68
N PRO A 347 -0.93 4.86 12.20
CA PRO A 347 -1.53 3.88 13.09
C PRO A 347 -0.44 3.20 13.90
N ARG A 348 -0.67 3.00 15.20
CA ARG A 348 0.29 2.31 16.06
C ARG A 348 -0.28 0.97 16.50
N PRO A 349 0.56 0.05 17.01
CA PRO A 349 0.11 -1.23 17.52
C PRO A 349 -1.12 -1.11 18.42
N ASN A 350 -2.14 -1.94 18.16
CA ASN A 350 -3.44 -2.00 18.84
C ASN A 350 -4.43 -0.85 18.54
N ASP A 351 -4.12 0.08 17.63
CA ASP A 351 -5.14 0.97 17.08
C ASP A 351 -6.18 0.16 16.27
N VAL A 352 -7.40 0.67 16.19
CA VAL A 352 -8.49 0.05 15.43
C VAL A 352 -8.88 0.97 14.29
N LEU A 353 -8.76 0.45 13.08
CA LEU A 353 -9.17 1.11 11.85
C LEU A 353 -10.43 0.41 11.30
N PHE A 354 -11.35 1.18 10.75
CA PHE A 354 -12.57 0.65 10.17
C PHE A 354 -12.88 1.35 8.85
N PHE A 355 -12.97 0.59 7.76
CA PHE A 355 -13.38 1.09 6.46
C PHE A 355 -14.70 0.44 6.06
N PHE A 356 -15.67 1.26 5.69
CA PHE A 356 -16.98 0.83 5.23
C PHE A 356 -17.28 1.47 3.89
N TYR A 357 -17.68 0.66 2.92
CA TYR A 357 -18.12 1.11 1.61
C TYR A 357 -19.51 0.54 1.30
N SER A 358 -20.43 1.41 0.91
CA SER A 358 -21.74 1.05 0.37
C SER A 358 -21.99 1.82 -0.92
N GLY A 359 -22.25 1.09 -2.00
CA GLY A 359 -22.38 1.63 -3.35
C GLY A 359 -22.29 0.53 -4.38
N HIS A 360 -22.04 0.89 -5.64
CA HIS A 360 -21.75 -0.08 -6.69
C HIS A 360 -20.33 -0.64 -6.60
N GLY A 361 -20.17 -1.91 -7.00
CA GLY A 361 -18.89 -2.49 -7.41
C GLY A 361 -18.92 -2.87 -8.90
N ALA A 362 -17.75 -3.14 -9.47
CA ALA A 362 -17.62 -3.58 -10.85
C ALA A 362 -16.42 -4.52 -11.02
N GLN A 363 -16.37 -5.21 -12.16
CA GLN A 363 -15.18 -5.91 -12.65
C GLN A 363 -14.66 -5.24 -13.90
N LEU A 364 -13.36 -4.95 -13.90
CA LEU A 364 -12.67 -4.37 -15.04
C LEU A 364 -11.77 -5.43 -15.68
N PRO A 365 -11.92 -5.71 -17.00
CA PRO A 365 -10.91 -6.47 -17.72
C PRO A 365 -9.67 -5.59 -17.82
N THR A 366 -8.60 -6.02 -17.17
CA THR A 366 -7.35 -5.27 -17.15
C THR A 366 -6.43 -5.82 -18.22
N TYR A 367 -5.83 -4.92 -18.98
CA TYR A 367 -4.81 -5.30 -19.93
C TYR A 367 -3.60 -5.86 -19.19
N GLY A 368 -2.94 -6.81 -19.81
CA GLY A 368 -1.67 -7.40 -19.45
C GLY A 368 -0.61 -7.04 -20.47
N MET A 369 0.48 -7.79 -20.40
CA MET A 369 1.57 -7.66 -21.36
C MET A 369 1.07 -7.83 -22.82
N GLY A 370 1.50 -6.92 -23.71
CA GLY A 370 1.17 -6.96 -25.14
C GLY A 370 -0.30 -6.63 -25.47
N ASP A 371 -0.96 -5.81 -24.65
CA ASP A 371 -2.38 -5.45 -24.76
C ASP A 371 -3.33 -6.66 -24.72
N SER A 372 -2.86 -7.80 -24.20
CA SER A 372 -3.68 -8.99 -23.99
C SER A 372 -4.35 -8.90 -22.62
N ILE A 373 -5.64 -9.17 -22.54
CA ILE A 373 -6.34 -9.17 -21.24
C ILE A 373 -5.97 -10.45 -20.53
N ASP A 374 -5.33 -10.29 -19.37
CA ASP A 374 -4.75 -11.39 -18.60
C ASP A 374 -5.51 -11.69 -17.30
N ARG A 375 -6.30 -10.73 -16.79
CA ARG A 375 -7.04 -10.87 -15.53
C ARG A 375 -8.27 -9.96 -15.46
N MET A 376 -9.13 -10.23 -14.46
CA MET A 376 -10.24 -9.35 -14.07
C MET A 376 -9.94 -8.73 -12.70
N ASP A 377 -10.00 -7.40 -12.61
CA ASP A 377 -9.81 -6.68 -11.35
C ASP A 377 -11.18 -6.26 -10.78
N GLU A 378 -11.44 -6.60 -9.51
CA GLU A 378 -12.58 -6.04 -8.79
C GLU A 378 -12.28 -4.60 -8.36
N THR A 379 -13.27 -3.72 -8.49
CA THR A 379 -13.12 -2.30 -8.15
C THR A 379 -14.35 -1.76 -7.42
N LEU A 380 -14.13 -0.79 -6.54
CA LEU A 380 -15.20 0.07 -6.04
C LEU A 380 -15.57 1.07 -7.15
N VAL A 381 -16.83 1.49 -7.21
CA VAL A 381 -17.34 2.46 -8.19
C VAL A 381 -17.58 3.81 -7.51
N PRO A 382 -16.60 4.73 -7.56
CA PRO A 382 -16.78 6.12 -7.18
C PRO A 382 -17.89 6.84 -7.94
N TRP A 383 -18.26 8.02 -7.44
CA TRP A 383 -19.27 8.85 -8.07
C TRP A 383 -18.88 9.31 -9.48
N ASP A 384 -17.60 9.55 -9.73
CA ASP A 384 -17.04 9.99 -11.01
C ASP A 384 -16.55 8.84 -11.91
N PHE A 385 -16.91 7.60 -11.58
CA PHE A 385 -16.50 6.41 -12.35
C PHE A 385 -17.00 6.45 -13.79
N ASP A 386 -16.08 6.23 -14.73
CA ASP A 386 -16.33 6.25 -16.18
C ASP A 386 -15.69 5.05 -16.92
N TRP A 387 -15.47 3.94 -16.21
CA TRP A 387 -14.78 2.75 -16.74
C TRP A 387 -13.31 2.97 -17.11
N SER A 388 -12.71 4.09 -16.71
CA SER A 388 -11.26 4.33 -16.78
C SER A 388 -10.55 3.93 -15.48
N PRO A 389 -9.27 3.53 -15.55
CA PRO A 389 -8.45 3.28 -14.35
C PRO A 389 -8.31 4.50 -13.43
N GLU A 390 -8.44 5.72 -13.96
CA GLU A 390 -8.26 6.95 -13.18
C GLU A 390 -9.46 7.28 -12.26
N THR A 391 -10.65 6.78 -12.59
CA THR A 391 -11.90 7.07 -11.86
C THR A 391 -12.43 5.87 -11.08
N CYS A 392 -11.62 4.81 -10.95
CA CYS A 392 -11.94 3.64 -10.15
C CYS A 392 -11.05 3.57 -8.89
N VAL A 393 -11.43 2.71 -7.94
CA VAL A 393 -10.60 2.38 -6.77
C VAL A 393 -10.36 0.87 -6.77
N THR A 394 -9.17 0.46 -7.19
CA THR A 394 -8.79 -0.96 -7.37
C THR A 394 -8.21 -1.58 -6.09
N ASP A 395 -8.12 -2.92 -6.05
CA ASP A 395 -7.40 -3.63 -4.97
C ASP A 395 -5.97 -3.12 -4.80
N ASP A 396 -5.26 -2.92 -5.92
CA ASP A 396 -3.88 -2.42 -5.96
C ASP A 396 -3.73 -1.10 -5.20
N GLN A 397 -4.65 -0.16 -5.40
CA GLN A 397 -4.63 1.14 -4.70
C GLN A 397 -4.95 1.02 -3.22
N ILE A 398 -5.84 0.11 -2.82
CA ILE A 398 -6.25 -0.02 -1.42
C ILE A 398 -5.16 -0.71 -0.61
N PHE A 399 -4.55 -1.79 -1.13
CA PHE A 399 -3.55 -2.52 -0.35
C PHE A 399 -2.26 -1.74 -0.14
N ASP A 400 -1.88 -0.85 -1.05
CA ASP A 400 -0.66 -0.06 -0.89
C ASP A 400 -0.73 0.84 0.35
N LEU A 401 -1.93 1.23 0.75
CA LEU A 401 -2.17 2.03 1.93
C LEU A 401 -2.01 1.23 3.24
N TYR A 402 -2.42 -0.05 3.26
CA TYR A 402 -2.45 -0.83 4.51
C TYR A 402 -1.40 -1.94 4.61
N ALA A 403 -0.74 -2.34 3.52
CA ALA A 403 0.16 -3.51 3.52
C ALA A 403 1.32 -3.38 4.51
N GLN A 404 1.66 -2.15 4.90
CA GLN A 404 2.71 -1.80 5.85
C GLN A 404 2.24 -1.53 7.29
N LEU A 405 0.95 -1.73 7.59
CA LEU A 405 0.43 -1.55 8.94
C LEU A 405 1.15 -2.47 9.96
N PRO A 406 1.37 -2.01 11.21
CA PRO A 406 1.78 -2.91 12.28
C PRO A 406 0.80 -4.08 12.41
N TYR A 407 1.29 -5.32 12.54
CA TYR A 407 0.44 -6.52 12.56
C TYR A 407 -0.55 -6.54 13.72
N GLU A 408 -0.26 -5.81 14.80
CA GLU A 408 -1.11 -5.67 15.97
C GLU A 408 -2.23 -4.63 15.79
N THR A 409 -2.20 -3.86 14.70
CA THR A 409 -3.32 -2.96 14.34
C THR A 409 -4.53 -3.83 14.01
N GLY A 410 -5.71 -3.46 14.50
CA GLY A 410 -6.97 -4.10 14.10
C GLY A 410 -7.62 -3.32 12.96
N PHE A 411 -7.49 -3.77 11.73
CA PHE A 411 -8.14 -3.12 10.59
C PHE A 411 -9.25 -3.99 10.02
N VAL A 412 -10.45 -3.43 9.91
CA VAL A 412 -11.61 -4.10 9.35
C VAL A 412 -12.19 -3.32 8.18
N MET A 413 -12.45 -4.04 7.10
CA MET A 413 -13.02 -3.54 5.87
C MET A 413 -14.36 -4.22 5.61
N VAL A 414 -15.38 -3.45 5.31
CA VAL A 414 -16.74 -3.94 5.07
C VAL A 414 -17.21 -3.37 3.73
N PHE A 415 -17.52 -4.27 2.80
CA PHE A 415 -17.97 -3.94 1.45
C PHE A 415 -19.42 -4.38 1.26
N ASP A 416 -20.34 -3.42 1.19
CA ASP A 416 -21.74 -3.63 0.82
C ASP A 416 -21.99 -3.24 -0.64
N CYS A 417 -21.40 -4.04 -1.53
CA CYS A 417 -21.46 -3.95 -2.98
C CYS A 417 -21.30 -5.35 -3.60
N CYS A 418 -21.60 -5.49 -4.89
CA CYS A 418 -21.28 -6.68 -5.68
C CYS A 418 -20.51 -6.32 -6.95
N HIS A 419 -19.92 -7.33 -7.59
CA HIS A 419 -18.96 -7.13 -8.69
C HIS A 419 -19.62 -7.10 -10.09
N SER A 420 -20.89 -7.48 -10.17
CA SER A 420 -21.69 -7.49 -11.41
C SER A 420 -23.04 -6.80 -11.22
N GLY A 421 -23.59 -6.29 -12.31
CA GLY A 421 -24.95 -5.73 -12.34
C GLY A 421 -25.98 -6.82 -12.60
N GLY A 422 -27.08 -6.81 -11.85
CA GLY A 422 -28.22 -7.70 -12.12
C GLY A 422 -29.07 -7.21 -13.29
N ILE A 423 -29.93 -8.08 -13.83
CA ILE A 423 -31.00 -7.66 -14.75
C ILE A 423 -32.16 -7.11 -13.90
N HIS A 424 -32.37 -5.79 -13.95
CA HIS A 424 -33.44 -5.13 -13.20
C HIS A 424 -34.75 -5.13 -13.98
N ARG A 425 -35.77 -5.82 -13.45
CA ARG A 425 -37.18 -5.63 -13.82
C ARG A 425 -37.80 -4.62 -12.85
N ALA A 426 -38.74 -3.80 -13.33
CA ALA A 426 -39.44 -2.85 -12.47
C ALA A 426 -40.09 -3.58 -11.27
N GLY A 427 -39.72 -3.18 -10.05
CA GLY A 427 -40.20 -3.79 -8.80
C GLY A 427 -39.35 -4.93 -8.23
N ALA A 428 -38.30 -5.39 -8.93
CA ALA A 428 -37.32 -6.33 -8.38
C ALA A 428 -36.31 -5.60 -7.46
N PRO A 429 -35.69 -6.29 -6.49
CA PRO A 429 -34.63 -5.70 -5.69
C PRO A 429 -33.48 -5.16 -6.55
N LYS A 430 -33.04 -3.94 -6.24
CA LYS A 430 -31.91 -3.32 -6.93
C LYS A 430 -30.59 -3.92 -6.43
N ALA A 431 -29.72 -4.25 -7.37
CA ALA A 431 -28.41 -4.83 -7.10
C ALA A 431 -27.36 -3.73 -7.03
N ARG A 432 -26.33 -3.95 -6.24
CA ARG A 432 -25.26 -2.99 -5.94
C ARG A 432 -24.00 -3.28 -6.75
N GLY A 433 -24.16 -3.49 -8.05
CA GLY A 433 -23.06 -3.65 -9.00
C GLY A 433 -23.41 -3.12 -10.38
N LEU A 434 -22.39 -2.81 -11.17
CA LEU A 434 -22.53 -2.33 -12.54
C LEU A 434 -22.04 -3.37 -13.54
N ASN A 435 -22.71 -3.43 -14.70
CA ASN A 435 -22.24 -4.19 -15.84
C ASN A 435 -21.42 -3.30 -16.78
N PRO A 436 -20.32 -3.80 -17.34
CA PRO A 436 -19.54 -3.05 -18.31
C PRO A 436 -20.38 -2.72 -19.55
N PRO A 437 -20.23 -1.50 -20.13
CA PRO A 437 -20.77 -1.19 -21.45
C PRO A 437 -20.13 -2.12 -22.50
N ASP A 438 -20.78 -2.25 -23.66
CA ASP A 438 -20.46 -3.32 -24.60
C ASP A 438 -19.02 -3.23 -25.16
N ASP A 439 -18.45 -2.04 -25.29
CA ASP A 439 -17.06 -1.81 -25.71
C ASP A 439 -16.04 -2.30 -24.66
N ILE A 440 -16.37 -2.18 -23.38
CA ILE A 440 -15.59 -2.75 -22.27
C ILE A 440 -15.85 -4.25 -22.15
N ARG A 441 -17.11 -4.71 -22.28
CA ARG A 441 -17.44 -6.15 -22.21
C ARG A 441 -16.76 -6.95 -23.31
N HIS A 442 -16.70 -6.41 -24.52
CA HIS A 442 -16.04 -7.03 -25.67
C HIS A 442 -14.57 -7.39 -25.38
N ARG A 443 -13.91 -6.63 -24.51
CA ARG A 443 -12.54 -6.90 -24.06
C ARG A 443 -12.44 -8.29 -23.41
N GLY A 444 -13.43 -8.70 -22.62
CA GLY A 444 -13.48 -10.03 -22.00
C GLY A 444 -13.90 -11.17 -22.93
N LEU A 445 -14.19 -10.89 -24.21
CA LEU A 445 -14.72 -11.88 -25.17
C LEU A 445 -13.70 -12.23 -26.27
N ARG A 446 -13.82 -13.44 -26.80
CA ARG A 446 -13.12 -13.91 -28.00
C ARG A 446 -14.13 -14.46 -28.99
N TRP A 447 -13.87 -14.28 -30.28
CA TRP A 447 -14.62 -14.94 -31.34
C TRP A 447 -14.13 -16.38 -31.49
N ASP A 448 -15.01 -17.36 -31.29
CA ASP A 448 -14.73 -18.74 -31.64
C ASP A 448 -15.17 -18.99 -33.08
N VAL A 449 -14.18 -19.16 -33.97
CA VAL A 449 -14.41 -19.35 -35.41
C VAL A 449 -15.10 -20.69 -35.70
N ALA A 450 -14.87 -21.72 -34.87
CA ALA A 450 -15.42 -23.05 -35.10
C ALA A 450 -16.91 -23.12 -34.74
N THR A 451 -17.33 -22.39 -33.70
CA THR A 451 -18.73 -22.34 -33.27
C THR A 451 -19.49 -21.12 -33.81
N GLU A 452 -18.79 -20.16 -34.42
CA GLU A 452 -19.33 -18.87 -34.87
C GLU A 452 -20.05 -18.11 -33.74
N THR A 453 -19.47 -18.15 -32.54
CA THR A 453 -20.03 -17.46 -31.37
C THR A 453 -18.98 -16.65 -30.61
N TRP A 454 -19.46 -15.64 -29.86
CA TRP A 454 -18.66 -14.94 -28.87
C TRP A 454 -18.61 -15.74 -27.58
N GLU A 455 -17.41 -16.06 -27.12
CA GLU A 455 -17.18 -16.76 -25.87
C GLU A 455 -16.36 -15.91 -24.91
N GLN A 456 -16.42 -16.19 -23.61
CA GLN A 456 -15.49 -15.58 -22.67
C GLN A 456 -14.05 -15.97 -22.99
N ARG A 457 -13.13 -15.01 -22.87
CA ARG A 457 -11.69 -15.29 -22.94
C ARG A 457 -11.30 -16.24 -21.83
N LYS A 458 -10.52 -17.26 -22.18
CA LYS A 458 -9.88 -18.11 -21.20
C LYS A 458 -8.69 -17.35 -20.61
N LEU A 459 -8.82 -16.89 -19.37
CA LEU A 459 -7.74 -16.27 -18.61
C LEU A 459 -6.92 -17.36 -17.90
N GLU A 460 -5.63 -17.11 -17.73
CA GLU A 460 -4.78 -17.99 -16.94
C GLU A 460 -5.01 -17.75 -15.44
N PRO A 461 -4.95 -18.79 -14.58
CA PRO A 461 -5.04 -18.60 -13.14
C PRO A 461 -3.97 -17.65 -12.61
N LEU A 462 -4.36 -16.76 -11.71
CA LEU A 462 -3.47 -15.87 -10.99
C LEU A 462 -2.69 -16.67 -9.94
N ASP A 463 -1.38 -16.43 -9.92
CA ASP A 463 -0.42 -16.97 -8.95
C ASP A 463 -0.67 -18.46 -8.58
N PRO A 464 -0.45 -19.40 -9.53
CA PRO A 464 -0.67 -20.81 -9.28
C PRO A 464 0.23 -21.38 -8.16
N GLY A 465 1.30 -20.68 -7.79
CA GLY A 465 2.21 -21.04 -6.70
C GLY A 465 1.81 -20.52 -5.33
N PHE A 466 0.72 -19.75 -5.22
CA PHE A 466 0.32 -19.06 -3.99
C PHE A 466 0.09 -20.01 -2.80
N SER A 467 -0.70 -21.06 -3.00
CA SER A 467 -0.98 -22.07 -1.97
C SER A 467 -1.22 -23.45 -2.58
N THR A 468 -0.81 -24.49 -1.86
CA THR A 468 -1.19 -25.88 -2.18
C THR A 468 -2.63 -26.19 -1.74
N GLU A 469 -3.19 -25.38 -0.84
CA GLU A 469 -4.58 -25.46 -0.37
C GLU A 469 -5.51 -24.68 -1.32
N ASP A 470 -6.47 -25.40 -1.92
CA ASP A 470 -7.37 -24.86 -2.93
C ASP A 470 -8.38 -23.85 -2.34
N ASP A 471 -8.89 -24.11 -1.14
CA ASP A 471 -9.78 -23.21 -0.41
C ASP A 471 -9.08 -21.90 -0.06
N VAL A 472 -7.81 -21.94 0.34
CA VAL A 472 -6.99 -20.73 0.53
C VAL A 472 -6.88 -19.96 -0.77
N SER A 473 -6.50 -20.63 -1.87
CA SER A 473 -6.35 -19.95 -3.17
C SER A 473 -7.66 -19.33 -3.66
N ARG A 474 -8.79 -20.03 -3.52
CA ARG A 474 -10.13 -19.50 -3.85
C ARG A 474 -10.51 -18.33 -2.95
N GLY A 475 -10.12 -18.40 -1.69
CA GLY A 475 -10.24 -17.33 -0.72
C GLY A 475 -9.40 -16.09 -1.05
N PHE A 476 -8.46 -16.13 -1.99
CA PHE A 476 -7.72 -14.93 -2.43
C PHE A 476 -8.02 -14.52 -3.88
N PHE A 477 -8.31 -15.47 -4.77
CA PHE A 477 -8.42 -15.21 -6.21
C PHE A 477 -9.78 -15.57 -6.83
N GLY A 478 -10.76 -15.95 -6.00
CA GLY A 478 -12.06 -16.43 -6.49
C GLY A 478 -12.03 -17.89 -6.93
N LYS A 479 -13.20 -18.41 -7.28
CA LYS A 479 -13.46 -19.84 -7.53
C LYS A 479 -12.65 -20.40 -8.70
N ASP A 480 -12.47 -19.62 -9.76
CA ASP A 480 -11.68 -19.98 -10.94
C ASP A 480 -10.24 -19.46 -10.89
N ARG A 481 -9.89 -18.75 -9.81
CA ARG A 481 -8.59 -18.14 -9.51
C ARG A 481 -8.15 -17.08 -10.53
N ARG A 482 -9.07 -16.42 -11.22
CA ARG A 482 -8.75 -15.41 -12.26
C ARG A 482 -9.09 -13.98 -11.85
N THR A 483 -9.64 -13.80 -10.65
CA THR A 483 -10.13 -12.52 -10.16
C THR A 483 -9.19 -11.98 -9.10
N ALA A 484 -8.65 -10.78 -9.32
CA ALA A 484 -7.99 -10.05 -8.23
C ALA A 484 -9.07 -9.43 -7.34
N ARG A 485 -9.23 -9.99 -6.14
CA ARG A 485 -10.34 -9.64 -5.24
C ARG A 485 -9.99 -8.49 -4.29
N LEU A 486 -10.98 -7.64 -4.00
CA LEU A 486 -10.79 -6.42 -3.20
C LEU A 486 -10.27 -6.66 -1.78
N GLY A 487 -9.28 -5.85 -1.39
CA GLY A 487 -8.69 -5.80 -0.05
C GLY A 487 -7.78 -6.98 0.31
N ARG A 488 -7.39 -7.86 -0.63
CA ARG A 488 -6.68 -9.11 -0.27
C ARG A 488 -5.17 -9.01 -0.35
N ALA A 489 -4.62 -7.99 -1.01
CA ALA A 489 -3.18 -7.78 -1.18
C ALA A 489 -2.45 -9.00 -1.77
N ALA A 490 -3.15 -9.89 -2.49
CA ALA A 490 -2.61 -11.15 -2.95
C ALA A 490 -1.42 -10.95 -3.89
N ALA A 491 -1.50 -9.91 -4.73
CA ALA A 491 -0.47 -9.54 -5.70
C ALA A 491 0.89 -9.17 -5.07
N LEU A 492 0.92 -8.79 -3.79
CA LEU A 492 2.15 -8.47 -3.07
C LEU A 492 2.91 -9.72 -2.60
N ARG A 493 2.22 -10.84 -2.36
CA ARG A 493 2.85 -12.08 -1.88
C ARG A 493 3.15 -13.01 -3.05
N ARG A 494 4.20 -12.69 -3.82
CA ARG A 494 4.69 -13.51 -4.96
C ARG A 494 5.56 -14.70 -4.54
N THR A 495 5.81 -14.85 -3.25
CA THR A 495 6.59 -15.97 -2.72
C THR A 495 5.79 -17.25 -2.86
N ASP A 496 6.38 -18.26 -3.51
CA ASP A 496 5.74 -19.56 -3.65
C ASP A 496 5.47 -20.21 -2.28
N HIS A 497 4.48 -21.11 -2.24
CA HIS A 497 4.02 -21.75 -1.02
C HIS A 497 5.16 -22.40 -0.21
N GLN A 498 6.13 -23.07 -0.84
CA GLN A 498 7.20 -23.76 -0.10
C GLN A 498 8.15 -22.77 0.56
N THR A 499 8.51 -21.70 -0.15
CA THR A 499 9.37 -20.64 0.37
C THR A 499 8.66 -19.88 1.50
N TYR A 500 7.37 -19.58 1.35
CA TYR A 500 6.57 -18.93 2.38
C TYR A 500 6.47 -19.78 3.66
N GLU A 501 6.17 -21.08 3.54
CA GLU A 501 6.12 -22.00 4.67
C GLU A 501 7.46 -22.17 5.40
N ARG A 502 8.57 -22.10 4.66
CA ARG A 502 9.91 -22.11 5.27
C ARG A 502 10.14 -20.84 6.08
N ALA A 503 9.87 -19.68 5.49
CA ALA A 503 10.02 -18.40 6.17
C ALA A 503 9.17 -18.35 7.45
N LEU A 504 7.92 -18.83 7.41
CA LEU A 504 7.03 -18.92 8.58
C LEU A 504 7.61 -19.74 9.73
N LYS A 505 8.37 -20.80 9.44
CA LYS A 505 8.99 -21.64 10.47
C LYS A 505 10.24 -21.00 11.09
N GLU A 506 10.92 -20.15 10.33
CA GLU A 506 12.18 -19.52 10.71
C GLU A 506 11.99 -18.17 11.40
N SER A 507 10.82 -17.52 11.22
CA SER A 507 10.51 -16.22 11.81
C SER A 507 9.67 -16.33 13.08
N ALA A 508 10.05 -15.56 14.10
CA ALA A 508 9.21 -15.34 15.29
C ALA A 508 8.10 -14.28 15.04
N GLU A 509 8.28 -13.45 14.01
CA GLU A 509 7.36 -12.38 13.59
C GLU A 509 6.49 -12.83 12.40
N PRO A 510 5.27 -12.27 12.22
CA PRO A 510 4.48 -12.55 11.04
C PRO A 510 5.18 -12.13 9.75
N ILE A 511 4.95 -12.85 8.65
CA ILE A 511 5.57 -12.60 7.35
C ILE A 511 4.48 -12.27 6.33
N GLY A 512 4.81 -11.38 5.40
CA GLY A 512 3.96 -11.01 4.28
C GLY A 512 3.22 -9.67 4.46
N PRO A 513 2.45 -9.23 3.46
CA PRO A 513 1.65 -8.02 3.58
C PRO A 513 0.63 -8.16 4.73
N TYR A 514 0.30 -7.04 5.37
CA TYR A 514 -0.78 -7.02 6.37
C TYR A 514 -2.12 -7.46 5.74
N LEU A 515 -2.85 -8.36 6.40
CA LEU A 515 -4.18 -8.82 5.97
C LEU A 515 -5.27 -8.28 6.93
N PRO A 516 -6.16 -7.38 6.49
CA PRO A 516 -7.30 -6.92 7.28
C PRO A 516 -8.35 -8.03 7.46
N VAL A 517 -9.31 -7.80 8.37
CA VAL A 517 -10.56 -8.57 8.38
C VAL A 517 -11.50 -7.95 7.34
N ILE A 518 -11.90 -8.73 6.36
CA ILE A 518 -12.71 -8.28 5.23
C ILE A 518 -14.06 -8.96 5.29
N LEU A 519 -15.12 -8.17 5.24
CA LEU A 519 -16.50 -8.64 5.18
C LEU A 519 -17.09 -8.16 3.85
N GLU A 520 -17.63 -9.08 3.07
CA GLU A 520 -18.27 -8.77 1.78
C GLU A 520 -19.74 -9.16 1.84
N ALA A 521 -20.59 -8.39 1.17
CA ALA A 521 -22.03 -8.59 1.21
C ALA A 521 -22.52 -9.87 0.53
N CYS A 522 -21.81 -10.40 -0.46
CA CYS A 522 -22.22 -11.55 -1.25
C CYS A 522 -21.03 -12.40 -1.72
N ALA A 523 -21.30 -13.61 -2.20
CA ALA A 523 -20.29 -14.42 -2.88
C ALA A 523 -19.98 -13.87 -4.29
N GLU A 524 -18.91 -14.38 -4.91
CA GLU A 524 -18.39 -13.90 -6.21
C GLU A 524 -19.43 -13.93 -7.34
N GLU A 525 -20.23 -14.98 -7.44
CA GLU A 525 -21.27 -15.17 -8.47
C GLU A 525 -22.65 -14.62 -8.02
N GLU A 526 -22.71 -13.89 -6.91
CA GLU A 526 -23.95 -13.38 -6.32
C GLU A 526 -24.04 -11.85 -6.38
N LEU A 527 -25.24 -11.35 -6.09
CA LEU A 527 -25.53 -9.92 -6.03
C LEU A 527 -25.77 -9.48 -4.59
N ALA A 528 -25.37 -8.24 -4.30
CA ALA A 528 -25.70 -7.54 -3.08
C ALA A 528 -26.92 -6.65 -3.34
N TYR A 529 -27.95 -6.74 -2.49
CA TYR A 529 -29.26 -6.12 -2.75
C TYR A 529 -29.61 -4.97 -1.80
N GLU A 530 -30.43 -4.05 -2.30
CA GLU A 530 -31.16 -3.12 -1.46
C GLU A 530 -32.34 -3.80 -0.74
N TYR A 531 -32.46 -3.51 0.55
CA TYR A 531 -33.52 -3.91 1.45
C TYR A 531 -34.35 -2.70 1.89
N ARG A 532 -35.68 -2.84 1.87
CA ARG A 532 -36.60 -1.78 2.28
C ARG A 532 -37.21 -2.08 3.63
N HIS A 533 -36.86 -1.28 4.64
CA HIS A 533 -37.45 -1.33 5.98
C HIS A 533 -38.49 -0.22 6.14
N GLY A 534 -39.76 -0.54 5.86
CA GLY A 534 -40.83 0.45 5.80
C GLY A 534 -40.58 1.46 4.66
N ALA A 535 -40.39 2.73 5.00
CA ALA A 535 -40.11 3.79 4.01
C ALA A 535 -38.62 3.98 3.71
N ILE A 536 -37.72 3.39 4.50
CA ILE A 536 -36.28 3.62 4.41
C ILE A 536 -35.61 2.44 3.71
N SER A 537 -34.70 2.73 2.78
CA SER A 537 -33.88 1.73 2.10
C SER A 537 -32.52 1.58 2.79
N TYR A 538 -32.00 0.37 2.81
CA TYR A 538 -30.69 -0.04 3.35
C TYR A 538 -30.10 -1.11 2.43
N GLY A 539 -28.86 -1.52 2.68
CA GLY A 539 -28.30 -2.76 2.17
C GLY A 539 -28.80 -3.94 2.98
N ALA A 540 -29.20 -5.02 2.31
CA ALA A 540 -29.60 -6.25 2.99
C ALA A 540 -28.49 -6.75 3.94
N PHE A 541 -27.23 -6.61 3.52
CA PHE A 541 -26.08 -6.96 4.34
C PHE A 541 -25.87 -6.00 5.50
N THR A 542 -25.73 -4.70 5.23
CA THR A 542 -25.47 -3.70 6.29
C THR A 542 -26.55 -3.72 7.37
N TYR A 543 -27.83 -3.75 6.98
CA TYR A 543 -28.95 -3.83 7.92
C TYR A 543 -28.85 -5.08 8.81
N SER A 544 -28.57 -6.24 8.20
CA SER A 544 -28.46 -7.52 8.91
C SER A 544 -27.24 -7.59 9.83
N LEU A 545 -26.10 -7.08 9.35
CA LEU A 545 -24.84 -7.02 10.08
C LEU A 545 -24.96 -6.15 11.34
N VAL A 546 -25.50 -4.93 11.20
CA VAL A 546 -25.70 -4.02 12.34
C VAL A 546 -26.74 -4.57 13.31
N SER A 547 -27.81 -5.19 12.80
CA SER A 547 -28.81 -5.87 13.63
C SER A 547 -28.19 -6.99 14.47
N ALA A 548 -27.33 -7.82 13.88
CA ALA A 548 -26.62 -8.88 14.58
C ALA A 548 -25.63 -8.32 15.61
N LEU A 549 -24.90 -7.26 15.27
CA LEU A 549 -23.95 -6.59 16.17
C LEU A 549 -24.67 -6.01 17.41
N ARG A 550 -25.82 -5.36 17.22
CA ARG A 550 -26.64 -4.74 18.29
C ARG A 550 -27.22 -5.75 19.29
N ARG A 551 -27.41 -7.03 18.91
CA ARG A 551 -27.84 -8.08 19.85
C ARG A 551 -26.80 -8.38 20.93
N ARG A 552 -25.52 -8.05 20.71
CA ARG A 552 -24.38 -8.19 21.67
C ARG A 552 -24.18 -9.60 22.26
N GLU A 553 -24.54 -10.66 21.52
CA GLU A 553 -24.42 -12.06 21.94
C GLU A 553 -23.11 -12.69 21.46
N ASN A 554 -22.13 -12.86 22.36
CA ASN A 554 -20.84 -13.55 22.15
C ASN A 554 -20.26 -13.47 20.71
N VAL A 555 -20.12 -12.25 20.20
CA VAL A 555 -19.88 -11.97 18.78
C VAL A 555 -18.37 -12.01 18.46
N ASN A 556 -17.93 -13.03 17.76
CA ASN A 556 -16.74 -12.99 16.91
C ASN A 556 -17.17 -12.67 15.46
N PHE A 557 -16.22 -12.46 14.54
CA PHE A 557 -16.54 -12.08 13.16
C PHE A 557 -17.29 -13.20 12.42
N GLU A 558 -16.90 -14.46 12.61
CA GLU A 558 -17.59 -15.62 12.01
C GLU A 558 -19.08 -15.66 12.39
N ASN A 559 -19.40 -15.62 13.68
CA ASN A 559 -20.78 -15.63 14.16
C ASN A 559 -21.57 -14.38 13.74
N LEU A 560 -20.88 -13.24 13.58
CA LEU A 560 -21.52 -12.01 13.12
C LEU A 560 -22.01 -12.15 11.67
N VAL A 561 -21.15 -12.69 10.81
CA VAL A 561 -21.44 -12.92 9.39
C VAL A 561 -22.49 -14.00 9.21
N LEU A 562 -22.43 -15.09 9.97
CA LEU A 562 -23.46 -16.14 9.96
C LEU A 562 -24.84 -15.61 10.35
N LYS A 563 -24.94 -14.84 11.45
CA LYS A 563 -26.21 -14.23 11.87
C LYS A 563 -26.75 -13.21 10.87
N ALA A 564 -25.85 -12.49 10.19
CA ALA A 564 -26.25 -11.61 9.11
C ALA A 564 -26.83 -12.42 7.94
N ALA A 565 -26.17 -13.51 7.53
CA ALA A 565 -26.66 -14.41 6.49
C ALA A 565 -28.05 -15.00 6.81
N ASP A 566 -28.27 -15.47 8.04
CA ASP A 566 -29.58 -15.97 8.50
C ASP A 566 -30.68 -14.91 8.33
N THR A 567 -30.35 -13.65 8.65
CA THR A 567 -31.30 -12.52 8.53
C THR A 567 -31.58 -12.18 7.07
N ILE A 568 -30.55 -12.19 6.21
CA ILE A 568 -30.69 -11.96 4.75
C ILE A 568 -31.58 -13.04 4.12
N GLN A 569 -31.35 -14.31 4.47
CA GLN A 569 -32.16 -15.42 4.01
C GLN A 569 -33.61 -15.31 4.50
N ALA A 570 -33.82 -14.93 5.76
CA ALA A 570 -35.16 -14.70 6.30
C ALA A 570 -35.91 -13.54 5.62
N MET A 571 -35.18 -12.56 5.05
CA MET A 571 -35.74 -11.49 4.23
C MET A 571 -35.99 -11.91 2.76
N GLY A 572 -35.62 -13.14 2.38
CA GLY A 572 -35.88 -13.71 1.05
C GLY A 572 -34.83 -13.37 -0.02
N TYR A 573 -33.63 -12.92 0.38
CA TYR A 573 -32.55 -12.63 -0.56
C TYR A 573 -31.61 -13.83 -0.72
N SER A 574 -31.28 -14.15 -1.98
CA SER A 574 -30.23 -15.12 -2.32
C SER A 574 -28.87 -14.40 -2.34
N GLN A 575 -28.34 -14.16 -1.15
CA GLN A 575 -27.12 -13.40 -0.92
C GLN A 575 -26.39 -13.97 0.31
N HIS A 576 -25.14 -14.41 0.12
CA HIS A 576 -24.33 -15.07 1.13
C HIS A 576 -23.07 -14.24 1.44
N PRO A 577 -23.06 -13.48 2.55
CA PRO A 577 -21.90 -12.71 2.97
C PRO A 577 -20.64 -13.55 3.15
N GLN A 578 -19.49 -12.96 2.82
CA GLN A 578 -18.17 -13.61 2.93
C GLN A 578 -17.32 -12.97 4.03
N LEU A 579 -16.38 -13.75 4.55
CA LEU A 579 -15.41 -13.33 5.57
C LEU A 579 -14.02 -13.83 5.19
N LEU A 580 -13.05 -12.91 5.14
CA LEU A 580 -11.63 -13.23 5.05
C LEU A 580 -10.87 -12.51 6.16
N GLY A 581 -9.80 -13.12 6.65
CA GLY A 581 -8.86 -12.46 7.55
C GLY A 581 -8.01 -13.48 8.29
N PRO A 582 -7.07 -13.01 9.13
CA PRO A 582 -6.22 -13.91 9.90
C PRO A 582 -7.06 -14.81 10.82
N ALA A 583 -6.87 -16.13 10.75
CA ALA A 583 -7.68 -17.12 11.45
C ALA A 583 -7.83 -16.85 12.97
N ARG A 584 -6.76 -16.34 13.61
CA ARG A 584 -6.79 -15.96 15.04
C ARG A 584 -7.70 -14.76 15.32
N ILE A 585 -7.81 -13.82 14.38
CA ILE A 585 -8.57 -12.58 14.53
C ILE A 585 -10.05 -12.81 14.21
N VAL A 586 -10.38 -13.54 13.13
CA VAL A 586 -11.78 -13.79 12.74
C VAL A 586 -12.54 -14.61 13.79
N LYS A 587 -11.84 -15.50 14.48
CA LYS A 587 -12.37 -16.29 15.62
C LYS A 587 -12.37 -15.52 16.94
N ALA A 588 -11.62 -14.42 17.02
CA ALA A 588 -11.60 -13.57 18.20
C ALA A 588 -12.84 -12.70 18.29
N ARG A 589 -13.15 -12.25 19.51
CA ARG A 589 -14.24 -11.32 19.77
C ARG A 589 -14.00 -10.01 19.02
N VAL A 590 -15.05 -9.44 18.44
CA VAL A 590 -15.00 -8.14 17.76
C VAL A 590 -14.38 -7.08 18.69
N PRO A 591 -13.24 -6.46 18.31
CA PRO A 591 -12.36 -5.76 19.26
C PRO A 591 -12.93 -4.42 19.76
N TRP A 592 -13.90 -3.84 19.04
CA TRP A 592 -14.54 -2.59 19.45
C TRP A 592 -15.77 -2.77 20.34
N MET A 593 -16.25 -3.99 20.57
CA MET A 593 -17.45 -4.18 21.40
C MET A 593 -17.21 -3.78 22.86
N ALA A 594 -17.91 -2.76 23.34
CA ALA A 594 -17.85 -2.34 24.75
C ALA A 594 -18.19 -3.54 25.68
N ARG A 595 -17.33 -3.81 26.67
CA ARG A 595 -17.64 -4.78 27.74
C ARG A 595 -18.91 -4.29 28.46
N LYS A 596 -19.90 -5.17 28.67
CA LYS A 596 -21.05 -4.86 29.53
C LYS A 596 -20.52 -4.29 30.85
N ALA A 597 -20.91 -3.06 31.20
CA ALA A 597 -20.63 -2.53 32.52
C ALA A 597 -21.16 -3.55 33.53
N LYS A 598 -20.29 -4.06 34.42
CA LYS A 598 -20.75 -4.91 35.52
C LYS A 598 -21.78 -4.07 36.29
N LYS A 599 -23.06 -4.46 36.24
CA LYS A 599 -24.07 -3.90 37.14
C LYS A 599 -23.53 -4.15 38.55
N ASN A 600 -23.11 -3.08 39.22
CA ASN A 600 -22.80 -3.13 40.65
C ASN A 600 -24.08 -3.54 41.36
N ARG A 601 -24.23 -4.84 41.64
CA ARG A 601 -25.18 -5.35 42.63
C ARG A 601 -24.71 -4.78 43.98
N LYS A 602 -25.10 -3.56 44.31
CA LYS A 602 -25.18 -3.13 45.70
C LYS A 602 -26.18 -4.09 46.35
N LYS A 603 -25.67 -5.08 47.09
CA LYS A 603 -26.46 -5.80 48.08
C LYS A 603 -26.89 -4.73 49.09
N SER A 604 -28.15 -4.29 49.02
CA SER A 604 -28.82 -3.71 50.17
C SER A 604 -28.94 -4.84 51.19
N LYS A 605 -28.09 -4.83 52.21
CA LYS A 605 -28.42 -5.50 53.47
C LYS A 605 -29.37 -4.54 54.19
N SER A 606 -30.65 -4.91 54.22
CA SER A 606 -31.56 -4.53 55.31
C SER A 606 -31.23 -5.37 56.52
#